data_AF-Q08TX9-F1
#
_entry.id   AF-Q08TX9-F1
#
_cell.length_a   1.000
_cell.length_b   1.000
_cell.length_c   1.000
_cell.angle_alpha   90.00
_cell.angle_beta   90.00
_cell.angle_gamma   90.00
#
_symmetry.space_group_name_H-M   'P 1'
#
loop_
_entity.id
_entity.type
_entity.pdbx_description
1 polymer ?
#
loop_
_entity_poly.entity_id
_entity_poly.type
_entity_poly.pdbx_seq_one_letter_code
_entity_poly.pdbx_strand_id
1 'polypeptide(L)'
;MSQRLASTLSAMAAAASLCALSPGVAEAATPISQANSTIFGPRVYVFDPTMAAGDINNVANTIFTQQEANQFGPERYALFFKPGAYNVTFNVGFYTHVAGLGQNPDDVNIIGGVNVNAKWMPAANSTCNFWRTFENFAVTPSNGITRIAVSQAAPLRRLHVKGELDLFEFDENWNAGWASGGFLADSLVDGAVVPASQQQWLSRNSKWASWSNAVWNMVFVGSVNTPSGTFPEPPYTVVDRTPIIREKPYLYTSGGQYFVFVPALQTNTQGVSWANGPTPGQSLPISQFYIARPETDTAATLNTALTQGKHLLFTPGIYRLNDTLRVNNANTILLGLGVPSLTPTVGKPVVAVADVPGVKIAGLILEAGPVNSPSILEVGPTGSSADHSANPTFLYDLTVRTGGSWVGRNDVGIKINSNHVVGDQLWLWRADHGEGAAWTTNPTKNGLVVNGRQRHHLRPVQ
;
A
#
# COMPACT_ATOMS: atom_id res chain seq x y z
N MET A 1 40.92 67.84 38.32
CA MET A 1 42.29 67.52 37.86
C MET A 1 42.42 66.00 37.85
N SER A 2 42.56 65.39 36.66
CA SER A 2 43.11 64.06 36.31
C SER A 2 42.65 62.80 37.09
N GLN A 3 41.97 61.84 36.42
CA GLN A 3 42.53 60.58 35.84
C GLN A 3 43.08 59.62 36.92
N ARG A 4 42.82 58.30 37.02
CA ARG A 4 42.60 57.15 36.12
C ARG A 4 42.23 55.95 37.04
N LEU A 5 41.25 55.08 36.72
CA LEU A 5 41.33 53.81 35.97
C LEU A 5 41.97 52.60 36.71
N ALA A 6 41.21 51.48 36.69
CA ALA A 6 41.63 50.07 36.77
C ALA A 6 42.07 49.53 38.15
N SER A 7 41.84 48.29 38.56
CA SER A 7 41.11 47.12 38.04
C SER A 7 41.21 46.04 39.14
N THR A 8 40.10 45.53 39.66
CA THR A 8 40.10 44.40 40.61
C THR A 8 40.03 43.09 39.85
N LEU A 9 41.15 42.36 39.76
CA LEU A 9 41.17 40.94 39.41
C LEU A 9 40.52 40.15 40.56
N SER A 10 39.42 39.45 40.29
CA SER A 10 38.89 38.41 41.19
C SER A 10 39.36 37.06 40.69
N ALA A 11 40.14 36.36 41.53
CA ALA A 11 40.49 34.97 41.33
C ALA A 11 39.26 34.10 41.66
N MET A 12 38.72 33.41 40.67
CA MET A 12 37.68 32.41 40.86
C MET A 12 38.30 31.03 40.64
N ALA A 13 38.35 30.23 41.71
CA ALA A 13 38.86 28.87 41.69
C ALA A 13 37.92 27.96 40.88
N ALA A 14 38.49 27.26 39.90
CA ALA A 14 37.78 26.27 39.09
C ALA A 14 37.68 24.95 39.89
N ALA A 15 36.46 24.57 40.25
CA ALA A 15 36.13 23.20 40.64
C ALA A 15 35.73 22.43 39.37
N ALA A 16 36.64 21.61 38.85
CA ALA A 16 36.37 20.72 37.73
C ALA A 16 35.60 19.49 38.22
N SER A 17 34.29 19.43 37.97
CA SER A 17 33.52 18.20 38.04
C SER A 17 33.88 17.34 36.82
N LEU A 18 34.64 16.26 37.03
CA LEU A 18 34.78 15.19 36.05
C LEU A 18 33.43 14.45 35.94
N CYS A 19 32.60 14.83 34.97
CA CYS A 19 31.63 13.90 34.42
C CYS A 19 32.39 12.87 33.58
N ALA A 20 32.49 11.63 34.07
CA ALA A 20 32.92 10.51 33.27
C ALA A 20 31.89 10.31 32.15
N LEU A 21 32.22 10.77 30.94
CA LEU A 21 31.53 10.39 29.72
C LEU A 21 31.85 8.91 29.49
N SER A 22 30.92 8.03 29.84
CA SER A 22 30.93 6.66 29.31
C SER A 22 30.83 6.78 27.78
N PRO A 23 31.82 6.35 26.99
CA PRO A 23 31.66 6.30 25.55
C PRO A 23 30.45 5.40 25.25
N GLY A 24 29.47 5.94 24.51
CA GLY A 24 28.36 5.14 24.01
C GLY A 24 28.95 3.96 23.23
N VAL A 25 28.49 2.76 23.55
CA VAL A 25 28.86 1.55 22.81
C VAL A 25 28.42 1.77 21.37
N ALA A 26 29.37 1.95 20.46
CA ALA A 26 29.09 1.94 19.03
C ALA A 26 28.69 0.50 18.68
N GLU A 27 27.39 0.25 18.51
CA GLU A 27 26.92 -0.99 17.93
C GLU A 27 27.47 -1.09 16.49
N ALA A 28 28.02 -2.25 16.15
CA ALA A 28 28.50 -2.51 14.80
C ALA A 28 27.32 -2.42 13.82
N ALA A 29 27.55 -1.79 12.66
CA ALA A 29 26.55 -1.72 11.61
C ALA A 29 26.05 -3.12 11.22
N THR A 30 24.74 -3.29 11.13
CA THR A 30 24.14 -4.55 10.68
C THR A 30 24.56 -4.80 9.22
N PRO A 31 25.14 -5.97 8.87
CA PRO A 31 25.49 -6.28 7.50
C PRO A 31 24.25 -6.36 6.60
N ILE A 32 24.35 -5.87 5.35
CA ILE A 32 23.23 -5.91 4.38
C ILE A 32 22.72 -7.33 4.10
N SER A 33 23.58 -8.35 4.26
CA SER A 33 23.21 -9.76 4.12
C SER A 33 22.16 -10.24 5.13
N GLN A 34 21.97 -9.50 6.23
CA GLN A 34 20.93 -9.81 7.21
C GLN A 34 19.56 -9.21 6.85
N ALA A 35 19.49 -8.26 5.90
CA ALA A 35 18.25 -7.56 5.57
C ALA A 35 17.14 -8.51 5.10
N ASN A 36 17.46 -9.58 4.37
CA ASN A 36 16.48 -10.58 3.92
C ASN A 36 16.48 -11.89 4.72
N SER A 37 17.17 -11.92 5.86
CA SER A 37 17.22 -13.07 6.76
C SER A 37 16.18 -12.93 7.88
N THR A 38 14.96 -12.54 7.53
CA THR A 38 13.86 -12.33 8.50
C THR A 38 12.82 -13.43 8.45
N ILE A 39 11.88 -13.42 9.40
CA ILE A 39 10.73 -14.32 9.42
C ILE A 39 9.83 -14.20 8.18
N PHE A 40 10.01 -13.17 7.35
CA PHE A 40 9.28 -12.95 6.11
C PHE A 40 10.01 -13.48 4.87
N GLY A 41 11.19 -14.07 5.05
CA GLY A 41 11.92 -14.87 4.06
C GLY A 41 12.67 -14.05 3.02
N PRO A 42 13.26 -14.73 2.01
CA PRO A 42 14.38 -14.18 1.24
C PRO A 42 14.01 -13.05 0.28
N ARG A 43 12.71 -12.86 0.00
CA ARG A 43 12.18 -11.82 -0.89
C ARG A 43 11.69 -10.57 -0.13
N VAL A 44 11.84 -10.54 1.19
CA VAL A 44 11.52 -9.39 2.03
C VAL A 44 12.78 -8.86 2.65
N TYR A 45 13.21 -7.68 2.20
CA TYR A 45 14.35 -6.97 2.76
C TYR A 45 13.85 -5.99 3.83
N VAL A 46 14.33 -6.15 5.05
CA VAL A 46 14.07 -5.28 6.18
C VAL A 46 15.36 -4.54 6.53
N PHE A 47 15.42 -3.28 6.13
CA PHE A 47 16.54 -2.39 6.40
C PHE A 47 16.39 -1.74 7.78
N ASP A 48 17.49 -1.58 8.49
CA ASP A 48 17.57 -0.74 9.69
C ASP A 48 18.52 0.45 9.46
N PRO A 49 18.44 1.52 10.27
CA PRO A 49 19.18 2.76 10.01
C PRO A 49 20.72 2.62 10.13
N THR A 50 21.22 1.50 10.66
CA THR A 50 22.67 1.26 10.79
C THR A 50 23.28 0.71 9.50
N MET A 51 22.46 0.17 8.60
CA MET A 51 22.91 -0.34 7.29
C MET A 51 23.38 0.81 6.40
N ALA A 52 24.48 0.60 5.68
CA ALA A 52 25.03 1.62 4.80
C ALA A 52 24.07 1.96 3.65
N ALA A 53 23.85 3.26 3.41
CA ALA A 53 22.96 3.74 2.37
C ALA A 53 23.33 3.24 0.96
N GLY A 54 24.64 3.12 0.68
CA GLY A 54 25.13 2.56 -0.58
C GLY A 54 24.68 1.12 -0.80
N ASP A 55 24.69 0.30 0.25
CA ASP A 55 24.27 -1.11 0.17
C ASP A 55 22.75 -1.23 -0.01
N ILE A 56 21.97 -0.39 0.67
CA ILE A 56 20.51 -0.32 0.49
C ILE A 56 20.18 0.08 -0.95
N ASN A 57 20.81 1.13 -1.48
CA ASN A 57 20.64 1.55 -2.87
C ASN A 57 21.03 0.43 -3.85
N ASN A 58 22.13 -0.29 -3.60
CA ASN A 58 22.55 -1.40 -4.46
C ASN A 58 21.50 -2.53 -4.51
N VAL A 59 20.91 -2.89 -3.37
CA VAL A 59 19.81 -3.87 -3.29
C VAL A 59 18.58 -3.36 -4.05
N ALA A 60 18.16 -2.12 -3.75
CA ALA A 60 16.98 -1.53 -4.40
C ALA A 60 17.15 -1.41 -5.92
N ASN A 61 18.33 -0.99 -6.40
CA ASN A 61 18.63 -0.86 -7.81
C ASN A 61 18.71 -2.23 -8.52
N THR A 62 19.24 -3.25 -7.84
CA THR A 62 19.26 -4.62 -8.38
C THR A 62 17.84 -5.15 -8.60
N ILE A 63 16.96 -4.96 -7.60
CA ILE A 63 15.55 -5.33 -7.70
C ILE A 63 14.85 -4.50 -8.77
N PHE A 64 15.11 -3.19 -8.84
CA PHE A 64 14.54 -2.33 -9.87
C PHE A 64 14.93 -2.81 -11.27
N THR A 65 16.22 -3.03 -11.55
CA THR A 65 16.68 -3.52 -12.86
C THR A 65 16.01 -4.82 -13.27
N GLN A 66 15.77 -5.73 -12.31
CA GLN A 66 15.02 -6.95 -12.58
C GLN A 66 13.55 -6.68 -12.85
N GLN A 67 12.94 -5.75 -12.10
CA GLN A 67 11.50 -5.55 -12.07
C GLN A 67 10.98 -4.43 -12.99
N GLU A 68 11.84 -3.61 -13.58
CA GLU A 68 11.47 -2.42 -14.35
C GLU A 68 10.53 -2.77 -15.51
N ALA A 69 10.92 -3.74 -16.33
CA ALA A 69 10.14 -4.23 -17.47
C ALA A 69 9.50 -5.62 -17.21
N ASN A 70 9.53 -6.12 -15.97
CA ASN A 70 9.04 -7.46 -15.63
C ASN A 70 7.53 -7.49 -15.38
N GLN A 71 6.75 -7.08 -16.39
CA GLN A 71 5.32 -6.90 -16.24
C GLN A 71 4.59 -8.20 -15.87
N PHE A 72 4.99 -9.35 -16.42
CA PHE A 72 4.27 -10.62 -16.24
C PHE A 72 5.07 -11.73 -15.56
N GLY A 73 6.31 -11.47 -15.12
CA GLY A 73 7.15 -12.48 -14.48
C GLY A 73 6.73 -12.83 -13.05
N PRO A 74 7.30 -13.91 -12.50
CA PRO A 74 6.91 -14.46 -11.20
C PRO A 74 7.58 -13.79 -9.99
N GLU A 75 8.56 -12.92 -10.19
CA GLU A 75 9.33 -12.32 -9.11
C GLU A 75 8.53 -11.23 -8.39
N ARG A 76 8.69 -11.19 -7.08
CA ARG A 76 7.94 -10.36 -6.13
C ARG A 76 8.90 -9.94 -5.02
N TYR A 77 8.87 -8.68 -4.61
CA TYR A 77 9.79 -8.17 -3.59
C TYR A 77 9.10 -7.22 -2.62
N ALA A 78 9.61 -7.18 -1.39
CA ALA A 78 9.27 -6.14 -0.42
C ALA A 78 10.54 -5.47 0.11
N LEU A 79 10.53 -4.13 0.14
CA LEU A 79 11.57 -3.26 0.69
C LEU A 79 10.98 -2.53 1.89
N PHE A 80 11.34 -2.99 3.08
CA PHE A 80 10.83 -2.47 4.34
C PHE A 80 11.90 -1.74 5.13
N PHE A 81 11.52 -0.64 5.75
CA PHE A 81 12.43 0.24 6.46
C PHE A 81 11.97 0.34 7.92
N LYS A 82 12.80 -0.08 8.87
CA LYS A 82 12.54 0.12 10.30
C LYS A 82 12.52 1.63 10.63
N PRO A 83 11.94 2.04 11.78
CA PRO A 83 11.99 3.44 12.22
C PRO A 83 13.40 4.02 12.18
N GLY A 84 13.54 5.21 11.59
CA GLY A 84 14.78 5.96 11.44
C GLY A 84 14.88 6.71 10.10
N ALA A 85 16.09 7.21 9.80
CA ALA A 85 16.36 8.02 8.62
C ALA A 85 17.32 7.31 7.66
N TYR A 86 17.04 7.40 6.36
CA TYR A 86 17.78 6.69 5.31
C TYR A 86 18.14 7.64 4.17
N ASN A 87 19.43 7.84 3.92
CA ASN A 87 19.92 8.70 2.82
C ASN A 87 19.97 7.93 1.49
N VAL A 88 18.82 7.57 0.93
CA VAL A 88 18.70 6.66 -0.23
C VAL A 88 17.77 7.23 -1.30
N THR A 89 18.10 6.95 -2.56
CA THR A 89 17.29 7.30 -3.73
C THR A 89 17.23 6.12 -4.67
N PHE A 90 16.03 5.65 -4.97
CA PHE A 90 15.84 4.48 -5.84
C PHE A 90 14.52 4.52 -6.60
N ASN A 91 14.45 3.72 -7.67
CA ASN A 91 13.25 3.51 -8.46
C ASN A 91 12.55 2.20 -8.06
N VAL A 92 11.24 2.11 -8.30
CA VAL A 92 10.41 0.97 -7.94
C VAL A 92 9.73 0.39 -9.17
N GLY A 93 10.06 -0.86 -9.48
CA GLY A 93 9.56 -1.61 -10.63
C GLY A 93 8.24 -2.35 -10.33
N PHE A 94 7.87 -3.26 -11.23
CA PHE A 94 6.73 -4.15 -11.02
C PHE A 94 6.86 -5.00 -9.76
N TYR A 95 5.73 -5.37 -9.19
CA TYR A 95 5.57 -6.25 -8.04
C TYR A 95 6.51 -5.99 -6.87
N THR A 96 6.72 -4.71 -6.57
CA THR A 96 7.56 -4.26 -5.47
C THR A 96 6.71 -3.50 -4.47
N HIS A 97 6.77 -3.91 -3.21
CA HIS A 97 6.11 -3.23 -2.09
C HIS A 97 7.16 -2.50 -1.26
N VAL A 98 7.08 -1.17 -1.20
CA VAL A 98 7.92 -0.32 -0.34
C VAL A 98 7.11 0.12 0.86
N ALA A 99 7.60 -0.12 2.08
CA ALA A 99 6.92 0.35 3.27
C ALA A 99 7.84 0.73 4.44
N GLY A 100 7.39 1.70 5.24
CA GLY A 100 7.97 1.95 6.56
C GLY A 100 7.30 1.07 7.63
N LEU A 101 8.12 0.58 8.56
CA LEU A 101 7.70 -0.27 9.67
C LEU A 101 7.54 0.52 10.98
N GLY A 102 7.30 1.82 10.88
CA GLY A 102 6.87 2.66 12.00
C GLY A 102 5.39 2.53 12.30
N GLN A 103 4.96 3.07 13.44
CA GLN A 103 3.52 3.20 13.71
C GLN A 103 2.91 4.37 12.92
N ASN A 104 3.70 5.39 12.63
CA ASN A 104 3.31 6.54 11.82
C ASN A 104 4.28 6.73 10.65
N PRO A 105 3.85 7.44 9.58
CA PRO A 105 4.72 7.67 8.42
C PRO A 105 6.04 8.36 8.78
N ASP A 106 6.01 9.36 9.67
CA ASP A 106 7.19 10.13 10.07
C ASP A 106 8.21 9.36 10.92
N ASP A 107 7.87 8.16 11.42
CA ASP A 107 8.83 7.30 12.11
C ASP A 107 9.91 6.79 11.15
N VAL A 108 9.66 6.78 9.84
CA VAL A 108 10.58 6.36 8.78
C VAL A 108 10.74 7.50 7.78
N ASN A 109 11.93 8.09 7.69
CA ASN A 109 12.20 9.15 6.73
C ASN A 109 13.23 8.71 5.67
N ILE A 110 12.80 8.57 4.43
CA ILE A 110 13.68 8.34 3.28
C ILE A 110 14.10 9.72 2.73
N ILE A 111 15.35 10.09 2.96
CA ILE A 111 15.98 11.33 2.50
C ILE A 111 16.67 11.05 1.18
N GLY A 112 16.10 11.53 0.08
CA GLY A 112 16.56 11.18 -1.26
C GLY A 112 15.43 11.13 -2.27
N GLY A 113 14.83 9.96 -2.48
CA GLY A 113 13.67 9.83 -3.33
C GLY A 113 13.20 8.39 -3.51
N VAL A 114 11.88 8.20 -3.54
CA VAL A 114 11.26 6.91 -3.83
C VAL A 114 10.41 7.12 -5.07
N ASN A 115 10.91 6.63 -6.21
CA ASN A 115 10.38 7.04 -7.51
C ASN A 115 9.82 5.87 -8.32
N VAL A 116 8.91 6.18 -9.23
CA VAL A 116 8.49 5.31 -10.32
C VAL A 116 8.66 6.11 -11.60
N ASN A 117 9.59 5.66 -12.43
CA ASN A 117 9.77 6.21 -13.77
C ASN A 117 8.93 5.41 -14.79
N ALA A 118 8.87 5.91 -16.03
CA ALA A 118 8.23 5.22 -17.15
C ALA A 118 9.19 4.98 -18.33
N LYS A 119 10.50 4.85 -18.05
CA LYS A 119 11.55 4.80 -19.09
C LYS A 119 11.61 3.46 -19.83
N TRP A 120 10.98 2.42 -19.28
CA TRP A 120 10.92 1.09 -19.89
C TRP A 120 9.98 1.03 -21.11
N MET A 121 9.08 2.01 -21.28
CA MET A 121 8.24 2.16 -22.47
C MET A 121 8.60 3.43 -23.24
N PRO A 122 8.42 3.44 -24.59
CA PRO A 122 8.65 4.64 -25.40
C PRO A 122 7.84 5.85 -24.92
N ALA A 123 8.37 7.05 -25.16
CA ALA A 123 7.73 8.33 -24.86
C ALA A 123 7.26 8.50 -23.40
N ALA A 124 8.00 7.89 -22.45
CA ALA A 124 7.66 7.90 -21.03
C ALA A 124 6.22 7.43 -20.74
N ASN A 125 5.74 6.47 -21.53
CA ASN A 125 4.40 5.95 -21.38
C ASN A 125 4.26 5.14 -20.07
N SER A 126 3.52 5.69 -19.11
CA SER A 126 3.26 5.04 -17.82
C SER A 126 1.93 4.26 -17.79
N THR A 127 1.23 4.09 -18.92
CA THR A 127 -0.07 3.37 -18.99
C THR A 127 0.01 1.92 -18.54
N CYS A 128 1.22 1.35 -18.44
CA CYS A 128 1.45 -0.01 -17.96
C CYS A 128 2.20 -0.08 -16.62
N ASN A 129 2.43 1.04 -15.92
CA ASN A 129 3.10 1.07 -14.61
C ASN A 129 2.18 0.57 -13.49
N PHE A 130 1.96 -0.75 -13.45
CA PHE A 130 1.05 -1.44 -12.54
C PHE A 130 1.74 -2.07 -11.33
N TRP A 131 0.92 -2.65 -10.44
CA TRP A 131 1.27 -3.67 -9.45
C TRP A 131 2.48 -3.33 -8.58
N ARG A 132 2.41 -2.23 -7.85
CA ARG A 132 3.42 -1.82 -6.86
C ARG A 132 2.73 -1.14 -5.69
N THR A 133 3.38 -1.01 -4.55
CA THR A 133 2.70 -0.48 -3.35
C THR A 133 3.66 0.37 -2.54
N PHE A 134 3.15 1.49 -2.04
CA PHE A 134 3.88 2.42 -1.17
C PHE A 134 3.06 2.69 0.08
N GLU A 135 3.61 2.38 1.26
CA GLU A 135 2.86 2.56 2.49
C GLU A 135 3.69 2.98 3.71
N ASN A 136 3.16 3.95 4.48
CA ASN A 136 3.58 4.23 5.86
C ASN A 136 5.04 4.68 6.02
N PHE A 137 5.48 5.66 5.22
CA PHE A 137 6.77 6.31 5.37
C PHE A 137 6.70 7.79 4.94
N ALA A 138 7.65 8.58 5.45
CA ALA A 138 7.96 9.90 4.94
C ALA A 138 9.06 9.83 3.87
N VAL A 139 8.94 10.66 2.84
CA VAL A 139 9.99 10.90 1.86
C VAL A 139 10.34 12.38 1.85
N THR A 140 11.63 12.69 1.99
CA THR A 140 12.20 14.04 1.86
C THR A 140 13.02 14.07 0.57
N PRO A 141 12.45 14.51 -0.57
CA PRO A 141 13.13 14.38 -1.85
C PRO A 141 14.30 15.37 -1.95
N SER A 142 15.47 14.93 -2.42
CA SER A 142 16.69 15.77 -2.45
C SER A 142 16.55 17.03 -3.31
N ASN A 143 15.73 16.98 -4.36
CA ASN A 143 15.43 18.11 -5.24
C ASN A 143 14.05 18.73 -4.97
N GLY A 144 13.40 18.35 -3.86
CA GLY A 144 12.06 18.78 -3.50
C GLY A 144 10.91 18.06 -4.22
N ILE A 145 11.19 17.13 -5.15
CA ILE A 145 10.16 16.41 -5.93
C ILE A 145 10.37 14.91 -5.80
N THR A 146 9.32 14.17 -5.41
CA THR A 146 9.25 12.71 -5.62
C THR A 146 8.33 12.44 -6.81
N ARG A 147 8.74 11.56 -7.72
CA ARG A 147 7.98 11.24 -8.93
C ARG A 147 7.50 9.80 -8.88
N ILE A 148 6.18 9.61 -8.86
CA ILE A 148 5.54 8.31 -8.82
C ILE A 148 4.59 8.21 -10.04
N ALA A 149 5.18 8.03 -11.22
CA ALA A 149 4.45 7.93 -12.48
C ALA A 149 3.80 6.54 -12.62
N VAL A 150 2.56 6.39 -12.15
CA VAL A 150 1.87 5.10 -12.08
C VAL A 150 0.55 5.07 -12.84
N SER A 151 0.08 3.86 -13.15
CA SER A 151 -1.29 3.62 -13.59
C SER A 151 -2.09 2.85 -12.53
N GLN A 152 -2.93 1.88 -12.90
CA GLN A 152 -3.79 1.16 -11.95
C GLN A 152 -3.01 0.18 -11.04
N ALA A 153 -3.62 -0.18 -9.90
CA ALA A 153 -3.05 -1.06 -8.87
C ALA A 153 -1.65 -0.66 -8.38
N ALA A 154 -1.48 0.65 -8.19
CA ALA A 154 -0.30 1.25 -7.58
C ALA A 154 -0.68 2.18 -6.40
N PRO A 155 -1.30 1.65 -5.32
CA PRO A 155 -1.78 2.47 -4.21
C PRO A 155 -0.65 3.20 -3.49
N LEU A 156 -0.91 4.48 -3.19
CA LEU A 156 -0.10 5.33 -2.32
C LEU A 156 -0.86 5.56 -1.01
N ARG A 157 -0.38 5.00 0.09
CA ARG A 157 -1.09 5.03 1.38
C ARG A 157 -0.19 5.54 2.49
N ARG A 158 -0.72 6.32 3.44
CA ARG A 158 0.05 6.73 4.63
C ARG A 158 1.42 7.31 4.28
N LEU A 159 1.51 8.14 3.25
CA LEU A 159 2.76 8.78 2.87
C LEU A 159 2.82 10.17 3.47
N HIS A 160 4.02 10.59 3.87
CA HIS A 160 4.33 11.99 4.10
C HIS A 160 5.38 12.44 3.07
N VAL A 161 4.93 13.08 1.99
CA VAL A 161 5.82 13.66 0.99
C VAL A 161 6.21 15.06 1.44
N LYS A 162 7.44 15.22 1.92
CA LYS A 162 8.01 16.50 2.37
C LYS A 162 8.53 17.30 1.18
N GLY A 163 7.64 17.56 0.23
CA GLY A 163 7.92 18.16 -1.07
C GLY A 163 6.74 18.03 -2.03
N GLU A 164 7.01 18.19 -3.31
CA GLU A 164 6.07 18.00 -4.41
C GLU A 164 5.97 16.52 -4.81
N LEU A 165 4.77 16.11 -5.24
CA LEU A 165 4.47 14.78 -5.74
C LEU A 165 4.04 14.85 -7.21
N ASP A 166 4.93 14.42 -8.10
CA ASP A 166 4.63 14.23 -9.52
C ASP A 166 4.02 12.86 -9.77
N LEU A 167 2.90 12.82 -10.46
CA LEU A 167 2.19 11.56 -10.78
C LEU A 167 2.38 11.12 -12.24
N PHE A 168 3.33 11.73 -12.95
CA PHE A 168 3.59 11.50 -14.36
C PHE A 168 5.10 11.45 -14.61
N GLU A 169 5.52 11.09 -15.83
CA GLU A 169 6.92 11.11 -16.25
C GLU A 169 7.09 11.95 -17.52
N PHE A 170 8.25 12.59 -17.67
CA PHE A 170 8.60 13.32 -18.88
C PHE A 170 9.24 12.41 -19.91
N ASP A 171 8.87 12.58 -21.17
CA ASP A 171 9.63 12.02 -22.29
C ASP A 171 10.97 12.79 -22.50
N GLU A 172 11.74 12.38 -23.50
CA GLU A 172 13.02 13.02 -23.85
C GLU A 172 12.90 14.46 -24.35
N ASN A 173 11.69 14.87 -24.75
CA ASN A 173 11.37 16.20 -25.28
C ASN A 173 10.62 17.07 -24.25
N TRP A 174 10.62 16.67 -22.97
CA TRP A 174 9.92 17.35 -21.88
C TRP A 174 8.38 17.40 -22.02
N ASN A 175 7.79 16.49 -22.78
CA ASN A 175 6.34 16.29 -22.78
C ASN A 175 5.95 15.32 -21.66
N ALA A 176 4.78 15.54 -21.05
CA ALA A 176 4.21 14.59 -20.11
C ALA A 176 3.71 13.33 -20.84
N GLY A 177 4.32 12.17 -20.56
CA GLY A 177 3.94 10.89 -21.14
C GLY A 177 2.56 10.42 -20.69
N TRP A 178 1.93 9.48 -21.40
CA TRP A 178 0.58 9.01 -21.02
C TRP A 178 0.56 8.32 -19.66
N ALA A 179 -0.52 8.54 -18.90
CA ALA A 179 -0.68 7.99 -17.56
C ALA A 179 -2.16 7.74 -17.22
N SER A 180 -2.47 6.63 -16.53
CA SER A 180 -3.85 6.21 -16.23
C SER A 180 -4.00 5.69 -14.79
N GLY A 181 -3.46 6.45 -13.85
CA GLY A 181 -3.61 6.26 -12.42
C GLY A 181 -5.00 6.65 -11.94
N GLY A 182 -5.22 6.82 -10.65
CA GLY A 182 -4.37 6.39 -9.55
C GLY A 182 -5.12 6.55 -8.24
N PHE A 183 -4.44 6.19 -7.15
CA PHE A 183 -5.06 6.17 -5.83
C PHE A 183 -4.09 6.69 -4.77
N LEU A 184 -4.49 7.75 -4.07
CA LEU A 184 -3.78 8.33 -2.94
C LEU A 184 -4.70 8.34 -1.71
N ALA A 185 -4.27 7.75 -0.60
CA ALA A 185 -5.08 7.70 0.61
C ALA A 185 -4.28 7.96 1.87
N ASP A 186 -4.94 8.57 2.85
CA ASP A 186 -4.39 8.76 4.20
C ASP A 186 -3.00 9.44 4.20
N SER A 187 -2.75 10.32 3.23
CA SER A 187 -1.41 10.84 2.94
C SER A 187 -1.35 12.37 3.02
N LEU A 188 -0.18 12.86 3.42
CA LEU A 188 0.17 14.27 3.49
C LEU A 188 1.24 14.58 2.44
N VAL A 189 1.00 15.62 1.64
CA VAL A 189 1.97 16.17 0.68
C VAL A 189 2.20 17.63 1.05
N ASP A 190 3.40 18.00 1.47
CA ASP A 190 3.69 19.36 1.90
C ASP A 190 3.66 20.36 0.74
N GLY A 191 3.95 19.89 -0.48
CA GLY A 191 3.93 20.67 -1.70
C GLY A 191 2.70 20.45 -2.59
N ALA A 192 2.89 20.72 -3.87
CA ALA A 192 1.87 20.45 -4.88
C ALA A 192 1.76 18.94 -5.15
N VAL A 193 0.56 18.48 -5.48
CA VAL A 193 0.37 17.24 -6.22
C VAL A 193 0.17 17.62 -7.69
N VAL A 194 0.97 17.01 -8.57
CA VAL A 194 1.02 17.35 -10.00
C VAL A 194 0.62 16.13 -10.85
N PRO A 195 -0.66 16.04 -11.28
CA PRO A 195 -1.13 14.96 -12.14
C PRO A 195 -0.61 15.07 -13.58
N ALA A 196 -0.47 16.29 -14.10
CA ALA A 196 -0.16 16.60 -15.49
C ALA A 196 -1.02 15.81 -16.50
N SER A 197 -0.47 14.80 -17.16
CA SER A 197 -1.13 13.98 -18.19
C SER A 197 -2.00 12.85 -17.63
N GLN A 198 -2.08 12.68 -16.30
CA GLN A 198 -2.92 11.67 -15.67
C GLN A 198 -4.38 11.80 -16.10
N GLN A 199 -4.91 10.76 -16.74
CA GLN A 199 -6.27 10.71 -17.24
C GLN A 199 -7.31 10.91 -16.12
N GLN A 200 -7.11 10.20 -15.00
CA GLN A 200 -7.98 10.27 -13.83
C GLN A 200 -7.20 10.04 -12.53
N TRP A 201 -7.80 10.36 -11.39
CA TRP A 201 -7.24 10.08 -10.07
C TRP A 201 -8.31 10.06 -8.98
N LEU A 202 -8.13 9.24 -7.94
CA LEU A 202 -8.92 9.29 -6.71
C LEU A 202 -8.00 9.54 -5.51
N SER A 203 -8.23 10.64 -4.79
CA SER A 203 -7.56 10.92 -3.52
C SER A 203 -8.56 10.97 -2.37
N ARG A 204 -8.28 10.25 -1.27
CA ARG A 204 -9.16 10.27 -0.09
C ARG A 204 -8.43 10.47 1.22
N ASN A 205 -9.10 11.09 2.20
CA ASN A 205 -8.56 11.30 3.55
C ASN A 205 -7.10 11.82 3.53
N SER A 206 -6.81 12.73 2.61
CA SER A 206 -5.46 13.20 2.36
C SER A 206 -5.40 14.71 2.47
N LYS A 207 -4.19 15.26 2.53
CA LYS A 207 -3.96 16.70 2.59
C LYS A 207 -2.77 17.04 1.70
N TRP A 208 -2.88 18.13 0.95
CA TRP A 208 -1.78 18.70 0.18
C TRP A 208 -1.73 20.22 0.29
N ALA A 209 -0.67 20.87 -0.18
CA ALA A 209 -0.69 22.33 -0.29
C ALA A 209 -1.53 22.81 -1.47
N SER A 210 -1.36 22.19 -2.65
CA SER A 210 -2.14 22.49 -3.85
C SER A 210 -2.25 21.29 -4.78
N TRP A 211 -3.18 21.36 -5.74
CA TRP A 211 -3.41 20.37 -6.78
C TRP A 211 -3.40 21.08 -8.14
N SER A 212 -2.49 20.69 -9.05
CA SER A 212 -2.14 21.56 -10.18
C SER A 212 -3.13 21.56 -11.35
N ASN A 213 -3.72 20.42 -11.71
CA ASN A 213 -4.59 20.32 -12.90
C ASN A 213 -5.53 19.09 -12.88
N ALA A 214 -6.34 18.93 -13.94
CA ALA A 214 -7.11 17.73 -14.23
C ALA A 214 -7.11 17.44 -15.74
N VAL A 215 -7.45 16.19 -16.11
CA VAL A 215 -7.63 15.77 -17.50
C VAL A 215 -9.07 15.31 -17.74
N TRP A 216 -9.49 14.13 -17.25
CA TRP A 216 -10.86 13.63 -17.47
C TRP A 216 -11.69 13.47 -16.21
N ASN A 217 -11.11 13.00 -15.10
CA ASN A 217 -11.86 12.79 -13.86
C ASN A 217 -10.95 12.78 -12.63
N MET A 218 -11.01 13.82 -11.81
CA MET A 218 -10.25 13.91 -10.56
C MET A 218 -11.21 13.94 -9.37
N VAL A 219 -11.19 12.87 -8.57
CA VAL A 219 -12.14 12.64 -7.47
C VAL A 219 -11.43 12.81 -6.13
N PHE A 220 -12.04 13.61 -5.25
CA PHE A 220 -11.54 13.88 -3.91
C PHE A 220 -12.60 13.55 -2.86
N VAL A 221 -12.27 12.70 -1.89
CA VAL A 221 -13.23 12.26 -0.86
C VAL A 221 -12.62 12.43 0.53
N GLY A 222 -13.17 13.31 1.36
CA GLY A 222 -12.60 13.54 2.68
C GLY A 222 -11.20 14.16 2.64
N SER A 223 -10.80 14.81 1.55
CA SER A 223 -9.47 15.42 1.44
C SER A 223 -9.51 16.89 1.84
N VAL A 224 -8.40 17.40 2.36
CA VAL A 224 -8.20 18.79 2.77
C VAL A 224 -7.43 19.52 1.67
N ASN A 225 -7.78 20.79 1.43
CA ASN A 225 -7.22 21.64 0.37
C ASN A 225 -7.49 21.12 -1.06
N THR A 226 -8.66 20.54 -1.30
CA THR A 226 -9.10 20.15 -2.65
C THR A 226 -9.17 21.37 -3.58
N PRO A 227 -8.90 21.22 -4.89
CA PRO A 227 -8.99 22.33 -5.83
C PRO A 227 -10.42 22.88 -5.91
N SER A 228 -10.53 24.17 -6.26
CA SER A 228 -11.82 24.82 -6.52
C SER A 228 -12.36 24.49 -7.92
N GLY A 229 -13.67 24.60 -8.08
CA GLY A 229 -14.36 24.23 -9.32
C GLY A 229 -15.06 22.88 -9.20
N THR A 230 -15.93 22.58 -10.15
CA THR A 230 -16.76 21.38 -10.14
C THR A 230 -17.00 20.89 -11.55
N PHE A 231 -17.18 19.58 -11.70
CA PHE A 231 -17.61 18.95 -12.95
C PHE A 231 -18.76 19.73 -13.62
N PRO A 232 -18.74 19.92 -14.96
CA PRO A 232 -17.88 19.25 -15.93
C PRO A 232 -16.49 19.89 -16.16
N GLU A 233 -16.31 21.19 -15.94
CA GLU A 233 -15.07 21.90 -16.24
C GLU A 233 -14.72 22.91 -15.12
N PRO A 234 -13.60 22.72 -14.40
CA PRO A 234 -12.70 21.57 -14.46
C PRO A 234 -13.39 20.27 -13.98
N PRO A 235 -12.96 19.08 -14.43
CA PRO A 235 -13.58 17.80 -14.10
C PRO A 235 -13.22 17.30 -12.68
N TYR A 236 -13.47 18.15 -11.69
CA TYR A 236 -13.32 17.87 -10.26
C TYR A 236 -14.62 17.38 -9.66
N THR A 237 -14.56 16.24 -8.96
CA THR A 237 -15.62 15.75 -8.08
C THR A 237 -15.15 15.78 -6.64
N VAL A 238 -15.76 16.62 -5.82
CA VAL A 238 -15.38 16.78 -4.40
C VAL A 238 -16.50 16.28 -3.50
N VAL A 239 -16.16 15.36 -2.60
CA VAL A 239 -17.02 14.89 -1.51
C VAL A 239 -16.33 15.28 -0.20
N ASP A 240 -16.97 16.14 0.60
CA ASP A 240 -16.32 16.76 1.79
C ASP A 240 -15.82 15.73 2.81
N ARG A 241 -16.56 14.63 3.00
CA ARG A 241 -16.28 13.61 4.01
C ARG A 241 -16.26 12.22 3.41
N THR A 242 -15.32 11.38 3.86
CA THR A 242 -15.38 9.94 3.60
C THR A 242 -16.42 9.33 4.54
N PRO A 243 -17.56 8.80 4.04
CA PRO A 243 -18.69 8.44 4.89
C PRO A 243 -18.38 7.33 5.89
N ILE A 244 -17.66 6.30 5.43
CA ILE A 244 -17.20 5.18 6.24
C ILE A 244 -15.83 4.76 5.75
N ILE A 245 -14.90 4.54 6.68
CA ILE A 245 -13.58 4.05 6.34
C ILE A 245 -12.98 3.31 7.52
N ARG A 246 -12.15 2.34 7.20
CA ARG A 246 -11.15 1.78 8.10
C ARG A 246 -9.88 1.78 7.28
N GLU A 247 -8.81 2.43 7.75
CA GLU A 247 -7.57 2.41 6.98
C GLU A 247 -7.01 0.99 6.92
N LYS A 248 -6.25 0.70 5.84
CA LYS A 248 -5.72 -0.64 5.57
C LYS A 248 -4.83 -1.12 6.73
N PRO A 249 -4.92 -2.39 7.16
CA PRO A 249 -3.94 -2.95 8.08
C PRO A 249 -2.53 -2.92 7.49
N TYR A 250 -1.53 -2.63 8.32
CA TYR A 250 -0.12 -2.55 7.92
C TYR A 250 0.81 -3.20 8.95
N LEU A 251 1.94 -3.70 8.45
CA LEU A 251 3.00 -4.30 9.26
C LEU A 251 3.85 -3.18 9.87
N TYR A 252 4.20 -3.30 11.15
CA TYR A 252 5.15 -2.40 11.81
C TYR A 252 5.96 -3.14 12.87
N THR A 253 7.00 -2.49 13.41
CA THR A 253 7.80 -3.01 14.50
C THR A 253 7.84 -2.05 15.69
N SER A 254 7.86 -2.61 16.89
CA SER A 254 8.09 -1.89 18.14
C SER A 254 8.81 -2.82 19.12
N GLY A 255 9.84 -2.30 19.81
CA GLY A 255 10.62 -3.08 20.77
C GLY A 255 11.25 -4.35 20.18
N GLY A 256 11.62 -4.35 18.89
CA GLY A 256 12.19 -5.51 18.20
C GLY A 256 11.18 -6.61 17.83
N GLN A 257 9.89 -6.42 18.12
CA GLN A 257 8.82 -7.34 17.74
C GLN A 257 8.02 -6.80 16.56
N TYR A 258 7.43 -7.70 15.78
CA TYR A 258 6.53 -7.35 14.66
C TYR A 258 5.07 -7.42 15.09
N PHE A 259 4.28 -6.52 14.52
CA PHE A 259 2.85 -6.40 14.74
C PHE A 259 2.16 -6.03 13.43
N VAL A 260 0.88 -6.38 13.32
CA VAL A 260 0.00 -5.78 12.33
C VAL A 260 -0.90 -4.78 13.04
N PHE A 261 -0.79 -3.51 12.68
CA PHE A 261 -1.70 -2.49 13.17
C PHE A 261 -3.02 -2.58 12.40
N VAL A 262 -4.13 -2.56 13.11
CA VAL A 262 -5.48 -2.60 12.56
C VAL A 262 -6.19 -1.30 12.93
N PRO A 263 -6.26 -0.33 12.00
CA PRO A 263 -6.98 0.91 12.22
C PRO A 263 -8.44 0.68 12.62
N ALA A 264 -8.96 1.56 13.48
CA ALA A 264 -10.35 1.53 13.91
C ALA A 264 -11.30 1.92 12.75
N LEU A 265 -12.56 1.47 12.82
CA LEU A 265 -13.61 1.96 11.93
C LEU A 265 -13.91 3.42 12.27
N GLN A 266 -13.99 4.26 11.25
CA GLN A 266 -14.29 5.67 11.35
C GLN A 266 -15.42 6.01 10.39
N THR A 267 -16.13 7.10 10.68
CA THR A 267 -17.19 7.63 9.81
C THR A 267 -17.02 9.14 9.66
N ASN A 268 -17.47 9.68 8.54
CA ASN A 268 -17.42 11.11 8.22
C ASN A 268 -16.02 11.73 8.42
N THR A 269 -15.00 11.03 7.96
CA THR A 269 -13.60 11.45 8.14
C THR A 269 -13.18 12.49 7.10
N GLN A 270 -12.19 13.30 7.47
CA GLN A 270 -11.53 14.25 6.58
C GLN A 270 -10.06 14.41 7.00
N GLY A 271 -9.16 14.51 6.02
CA GLY A 271 -7.72 14.57 6.24
C GLY A 271 -7.13 13.24 6.71
N VAL A 272 -5.83 13.27 7.03
CA VAL A 272 -5.07 12.07 7.40
C VAL A 272 -5.41 11.60 8.82
N SER A 273 -5.46 10.29 8.99
CA SER A 273 -5.80 9.61 10.24
C SER A 273 -4.73 9.72 11.33
N TRP A 274 -3.55 10.23 10.98
CA TRP A 274 -2.38 10.39 11.85
C TRP A 274 -2.01 11.87 12.10
N ALA A 275 -2.92 12.80 11.79
CA ALA A 275 -2.68 14.25 11.93
C ALA A 275 -2.53 14.71 13.39
N ASN A 276 -3.26 14.07 14.31
CA ASN A 276 -3.38 14.48 15.72
C ASN A 276 -2.79 13.43 16.67
N GLY A 277 -1.71 12.77 16.23
CA GLY A 277 -1.10 11.64 16.94
C GLY A 277 -1.36 10.29 16.25
N PRO A 278 -1.04 9.17 16.93
CA PRO A 278 -1.18 7.85 16.35
C PRO A 278 -2.60 7.56 15.89
N THR A 279 -2.73 6.95 14.70
CA THR A 279 -4.02 6.50 14.19
C THR A 279 -4.73 5.62 15.21
N PRO A 280 -6.02 5.84 15.53
CA PRO A 280 -6.76 4.97 16.42
C PRO A 280 -6.87 3.55 15.87
N GLY A 281 -6.69 2.55 16.71
CA GLY A 281 -6.71 1.15 16.31
C GLY A 281 -6.09 0.24 17.36
N GLN A 282 -5.76 -0.99 16.95
CA GLN A 282 -5.16 -2.00 17.81
C GLN A 282 -3.99 -2.69 17.11
N SER A 283 -3.00 -3.10 17.90
CA SER A 283 -1.85 -3.86 17.42
C SER A 283 -2.05 -5.34 17.69
N LEU A 284 -2.03 -6.15 16.64
CA LEU A 284 -2.06 -7.60 16.75
C LEU A 284 -0.62 -8.13 16.66
N PRO A 285 -0.13 -8.91 17.65
CA PRO A 285 1.22 -9.46 17.60
C PRO A 285 1.35 -10.42 16.42
N ILE A 286 2.52 -10.44 15.77
CA ILE A 286 2.75 -11.29 14.59
C ILE A 286 2.49 -12.78 14.87
N SER A 287 2.58 -13.22 16.13
CA SER A 287 2.27 -14.60 16.55
C SER A 287 0.81 -15.00 16.34
N GLN A 288 -0.12 -14.06 16.13
CA GLN A 288 -1.50 -14.34 15.73
C GLN A 288 -1.66 -14.60 14.23
N PHE A 289 -0.60 -14.37 13.43
CA PHE A 289 -0.59 -14.60 11.99
C PHE A 289 0.15 -15.90 11.67
N TYR A 290 -0.38 -16.64 10.71
CA TYR A 290 0.37 -17.64 9.98
C TYR A 290 1.08 -16.95 8.81
N ILE A 291 2.42 -17.00 8.80
CA ILE A 291 3.26 -16.42 7.75
C ILE A 291 3.36 -17.45 6.63
N ALA A 292 2.56 -17.25 5.58
CA ALA A 292 2.46 -18.17 4.46
C ALA A 292 3.67 -18.05 3.53
N ARG A 293 4.07 -19.18 2.95
CA ARG A 293 5.22 -19.38 2.06
C ARG A 293 4.80 -19.95 0.72
N PRO A 294 5.00 -19.25 -0.40
CA PRO A 294 4.56 -19.74 -1.71
C PRO A 294 5.25 -21.06 -2.13
N GLU A 295 6.43 -21.33 -1.58
CA GLU A 295 7.21 -22.54 -1.84
C GLU A 295 6.70 -23.82 -1.17
N THR A 296 5.91 -23.71 -0.09
CA THR A 296 5.53 -24.86 0.74
C THR A 296 4.05 -24.90 1.11
N ASP A 297 3.37 -23.76 1.20
CA ASP A 297 2.00 -23.72 1.65
C ASP A 297 0.99 -24.10 0.56
N THR A 298 -0.02 -24.84 1.00
CA THR A 298 -1.13 -25.30 0.17
C THR A 298 -2.45 -24.72 0.70
N ALA A 299 -3.53 -24.86 -0.06
CA ALA A 299 -4.85 -24.48 0.43
C ALA A 299 -5.22 -25.21 1.73
N ALA A 300 -4.75 -26.45 1.93
CA ALA A 300 -5.01 -27.24 3.13
C ALA A 300 -4.27 -26.69 4.38
N THR A 301 -2.99 -26.34 4.26
CA THR A 301 -2.23 -25.77 5.39
C THR A 301 -2.79 -24.41 5.78
N LEU A 302 -3.12 -23.56 4.80
CA LEU A 302 -3.71 -22.24 5.03
C LEU A 302 -5.11 -22.33 5.66
N ASN A 303 -5.97 -23.24 5.18
CA ASN A 303 -7.29 -23.46 5.79
C ASN A 303 -7.20 -24.03 7.22
N THR A 304 -6.16 -24.83 7.51
CA THR A 304 -5.91 -25.32 8.86
C THR A 304 -5.57 -24.16 9.81
N ALA A 305 -4.70 -23.24 9.39
CA ALA A 305 -4.39 -22.04 10.15
C ALA A 305 -5.63 -21.15 10.38
N LEU A 306 -6.46 -20.95 9.35
CA LEU A 306 -7.72 -20.21 9.47
C LEU A 306 -8.68 -20.87 10.48
N THR A 307 -8.79 -22.20 10.44
CA THR A 307 -9.64 -22.98 11.37
C THR A 307 -9.14 -22.88 12.82
N GLN A 308 -7.82 -22.78 13.02
CA GLN A 308 -7.20 -22.52 14.31
C GLN A 308 -7.32 -21.06 14.78
N GLY A 309 -8.03 -20.21 14.03
CA GLY A 309 -8.25 -18.80 14.38
C GLY A 309 -7.07 -17.87 14.04
N LYS A 310 -6.07 -18.33 13.28
CA LYS A 310 -4.98 -17.47 12.81
C LYS A 310 -5.46 -16.55 11.69
N HIS A 311 -4.86 -15.38 11.63
CA HIS A 311 -4.83 -14.56 10.42
C HIS A 311 -3.80 -15.12 9.42
N LEU A 312 -3.88 -14.74 8.15
CA LEU A 312 -2.86 -15.12 7.15
C LEU A 312 -2.11 -13.88 6.68
N LEU A 313 -0.78 -14.01 6.63
CA LEU A 313 0.13 -13.04 6.04
C LEU A 313 0.91 -13.72 4.92
N PHE A 314 0.67 -13.29 3.68
CA PHE A 314 1.28 -13.86 2.48
C PHE A 314 2.59 -13.12 2.18
N THR A 315 3.69 -13.87 2.14
CA THR A 315 5.00 -13.36 1.73
C THR A 315 5.12 -13.31 0.19
N PRO A 316 6.09 -12.58 -0.38
CA PRO A 316 6.12 -12.29 -1.81
C PRO A 316 6.25 -13.56 -2.68
N GLY A 317 5.25 -13.82 -3.53
CA GLY A 317 5.28 -14.89 -4.53
C GLY A 317 3.92 -15.22 -5.12
N ILE A 318 3.85 -16.35 -5.84
CA ILE A 318 2.63 -16.86 -6.48
C ILE A 318 2.21 -18.13 -5.77
N TYR A 319 1.05 -18.10 -5.11
CA TYR A 319 0.45 -19.23 -4.43
C TYR A 319 -0.54 -19.93 -5.36
N ARG A 320 -0.23 -21.15 -5.77
CA ARG A 320 -1.13 -21.99 -6.58
C ARG A 320 -1.96 -22.87 -5.66
N LEU A 321 -3.26 -22.59 -5.58
CA LEU A 321 -4.17 -23.18 -4.60
C LEU A 321 -5.13 -24.17 -5.27
N ASN A 322 -5.07 -25.42 -4.83
CA ASN A 322 -5.93 -26.51 -5.31
C ASN A 322 -7.27 -26.62 -4.57
N ASP A 323 -7.57 -25.69 -3.68
CA ASP A 323 -8.88 -25.54 -3.05
C ASP A 323 -9.09 -24.09 -2.61
N THR A 324 -10.33 -23.74 -2.30
CA THR A 324 -10.72 -22.42 -1.81
C THR A 324 -10.20 -22.17 -0.40
N LEU A 325 -9.65 -20.98 -0.14
CA LEU A 325 -9.42 -20.50 1.22
C LEU A 325 -10.75 -20.07 1.85
N ARG A 326 -11.14 -20.66 2.97
CA ARG A 326 -12.43 -20.47 3.63
C ARG A 326 -12.27 -19.62 4.88
N VAL A 327 -12.65 -18.35 4.78
CA VAL A 327 -12.63 -17.40 5.90
C VAL A 327 -13.97 -17.47 6.64
N ASN A 328 -14.03 -18.31 7.66
CA ASN A 328 -15.25 -18.54 8.45
C ASN A 328 -15.31 -17.75 9.76
N ASN A 329 -14.19 -17.22 10.22
CA ASN A 329 -14.09 -16.50 11.49
C ASN A 329 -14.21 -14.99 11.26
N ALA A 330 -15.01 -14.32 12.09
CA ALA A 330 -15.11 -12.86 12.12
C ALA A 330 -13.74 -12.21 12.36
N ASN A 331 -13.56 -10.98 11.88
CA ASN A 331 -12.33 -10.19 12.04
C ASN A 331 -11.04 -10.76 11.42
N THR A 332 -11.11 -11.91 10.72
CA THR A 332 -9.94 -12.51 10.07
C THR A 332 -9.28 -11.55 9.10
N ILE A 333 -7.93 -11.53 9.10
CA ILE A 333 -7.12 -10.72 8.21
C ILE A 333 -6.37 -11.63 7.23
N LEU A 334 -6.47 -11.32 5.94
CA LEU A 334 -5.63 -11.83 4.86
C LEU A 334 -4.80 -10.65 4.33
N LEU A 335 -3.49 -10.63 4.61
CA LEU A 335 -2.61 -9.51 4.28
C LEU A 335 -1.47 -9.96 3.36
N GLY A 336 -1.28 -9.30 2.22
CA GLY A 336 -0.16 -9.55 1.31
C GLY A 336 1.02 -8.60 1.51
N LEU A 337 2.25 -9.15 1.45
CA LEU A 337 3.51 -8.42 1.42
C LEU A 337 4.23 -8.68 0.09
N GLY A 338 4.72 -7.63 -0.57
CA GLY A 338 5.36 -7.75 -1.90
C GLY A 338 4.41 -8.17 -3.02
N VAL A 339 3.14 -7.73 -2.97
CA VAL A 339 2.14 -7.94 -4.03
C VAL A 339 1.99 -9.42 -4.43
N PRO A 340 1.72 -10.34 -3.48
CA PRO A 340 1.62 -11.76 -3.78
C PRO A 340 0.36 -12.08 -4.60
N SER A 341 0.46 -13.10 -5.45
CA SER A 341 -0.67 -13.60 -6.24
C SER A 341 -1.25 -14.88 -5.61
N LEU A 342 -2.57 -14.97 -5.52
CA LEU A 342 -3.29 -16.22 -5.25
C LEU A 342 -3.98 -16.70 -6.53
N THR A 343 -3.70 -17.92 -6.97
CA THR A 343 -4.21 -18.49 -8.22
C THR A 343 -4.90 -19.83 -7.96
N PRO A 344 -6.21 -19.98 -8.24
CA PRO A 344 -6.90 -21.26 -8.13
C PRO A 344 -6.49 -22.18 -9.27
N THR A 345 -6.28 -23.48 -9.01
CA THR A 345 -5.89 -24.47 -10.03
C THR A 345 -7.01 -25.41 -10.45
N VAL A 346 -8.16 -25.38 -9.77
CA VAL A 346 -9.25 -26.38 -9.92
C VAL A 346 -10.63 -25.78 -10.22
N GLY A 347 -10.70 -24.55 -10.75
CA GLY A 347 -11.97 -23.92 -11.14
C GLY A 347 -12.90 -23.56 -9.97
N LYS A 348 -12.33 -23.34 -8.78
CA LYS A 348 -13.04 -22.87 -7.59
C LYS A 348 -12.66 -21.42 -7.31
N PRO A 349 -13.49 -20.66 -6.56
CA PRO A 349 -13.06 -19.40 -5.98
C PRO A 349 -11.75 -19.58 -5.20
N VAL A 350 -10.83 -18.63 -5.32
CA VAL A 350 -9.55 -18.70 -4.60
C VAL A 350 -9.75 -18.36 -3.13
N VAL A 351 -10.66 -17.43 -2.82
CA VAL A 351 -11.07 -17.07 -1.46
C VAL A 351 -12.60 -17.01 -1.39
N ALA A 352 -13.18 -17.61 -0.35
CA ALA A 352 -14.57 -17.46 0.03
C ALA A 352 -14.68 -17.04 1.50
N VAL A 353 -15.43 -15.98 1.75
CA VAL A 353 -15.73 -15.47 3.09
C VAL A 353 -17.15 -15.89 3.47
N ALA A 354 -17.33 -16.43 4.68
CA ALA A 354 -18.66 -16.66 5.24
C ALA A 354 -19.40 -15.33 5.49
N ASP A 355 -20.70 -15.38 5.82
CA ASP A 355 -21.48 -14.17 6.17
C ASP A 355 -21.12 -13.67 7.59
N VAL A 356 -19.85 -13.31 7.82
CA VAL A 356 -19.27 -12.90 9.10
C VAL A 356 -18.71 -11.48 9.04
N PRO A 357 -18.76 -10.73 10.16
CA PRO A 357 -18.32 -9.34 10.17
C PRO A 357 -16.80 -9.18 10.21
N GLY A 358 -16.35 -8.00 9.79
CA GLY A 358 -15.03 -7.46 10.13
C GLY A 358 -13.84 -8.06 9.40
N VAL A 359 -14.05 -8.93 8.40
CA VAL A 359 -12.95 -9.53 7.63
C VAL A 359 -12.20 -8.43 6.87
N LYS A 360 -10.88 -8.58 6.74
CA LYS A 360 -10.01 -7.63 6.04
C LYS A 360 -9.15 -8.40 5.05
N ILE A 361 -9.27 -8.10 3.77
CA ILE A 361 -8.45 -8.71 2.71
C ILE A 361 -7.69 -7.59 2.02
N ALA A 362 -6.35 -7.64 2.04
CA ALA A 362 -5.52 -6.50 1.70
C ALA A 362 -4.28 -6.88 0.89
N GLY A 363 -4.01 -6.14 -0.19
CA GLY A 363 -2.73 -6.18 -0.91
C GLY A 363 -2.47 -7.49 -1.65
N LEU A 364 -3.49 -8.06 -2.30
CA LEU A 364 -3.39 -9.33 -3.02
C LEU A 364 -3.74 -9.13 -4.50
N ILE A 365 -3.01 -9.83 -5.37
CA ILE A 365 -3.48 -10.15 -6.71
C ILE A 365 -4.24 -11.47 -6.62
N LEU A 366 -5.50 -11.48 -7.02
CA LEU A 366 -6.31 -12.68 -7.15
C LEU A 366 -6.39 -13.00 -8.65
N GLU A 367 -5.63 -14.00 -9.06
CA GLU A 367 -5.35 -14.25 -10.46
C GLU A 367 -6.10 -15.49 -10.95
N ALA A 368 -6.83 -15.37 -12.05
CA ALA A 368 -7.59 -16.47 -12.61
C ALA A 368 -6.66 -17.59 -13.12
N GLY A 369 -7.01 -18.83 -12.78
CA GLY A 369 -6.37 -20.01 -13.35
C GLY A 369 -6.93 -20.40 -14.72
N PRO A 370 -6.33 -21.40 -15.39
CA PRO A 370 -6.77 -21.87 -16.71
C PRO A 370 -8.13 -22.57 -16.67
N VAL A 371 -8.52 -23.14 -15.52
CA VAL A 371 -9.84 -23.74 -15.29
C VAL A 371 -10.80 -22.64 -14.85
N ASN A 372 -11.93 -22.51 -15.55
CA ASN A 372 -12.93 -21.48 -15.26
C ASN A 372 -13.44 -21.56 -13.81
N SER A 373 -13.34 -20.46 -13.08
CA SER A 373 -13.91 -20.32 -11.74
C SER A 373 -15.21 -19.51 -11.77
N PRO A 374 -16.30 -19.92 -11.09
CA PRO A 374 -17.55 -19.16 -11.06
C PRO A 374 -17.40 -17.74 -10.49
N SER A 375 -16.48 -17.58 -9.56
CA SER A 375 -16.00 -16.30 -9.05
C SER A 375 -14.52 -16.46 -8.67
N ILE A 376 -13.75 -15.37 -8.57
CA ILE A 376 -12.40 -15.42 -8.00
C ILE A 376 -12.47 -15.20 -6.48
N LEU A 377 -13.16 -14.14 -6.06
CA LEU A 377 -13.46 -13.84 -4.66
C LEU A 377 -14.97 -13.84 -4.43
N GLU A 378 -15.43 -14.57 -3.41
CA GLU A 378 -16.81 -14.52 -2.92
C GLU A 378 -16.85 -14.00 -1.47
N VAL A 379 -17.57 -12.90 -1.24
CA VAL A 379 -17.76 -12.32 0.10
C VAL A 379 -19.20 -12.55 0.56
N GLY A 380 -19.37 -13.52 1.45
CA GLY A 380 -20.66 -14.07 1.85
C GLY A 380 -21.20 -15.07 0.82
N PRO A 381 -21.83 -16.18 1.23
CA PRO A 381 -22.55 -17.06 0.30
C PRO A 381 -23.77 -16.36 -0.32
N THR A 382 -24.28 -16.88 -1.43
CA THR A 382 -25.54 -16.41 -2.03
C THR A 382 -26.68 -16.52 -1.01
N GLY A 383 -27.47 -15.45 -0.86
CA GLY A 383 -28.52 -15.37 0.17
C GLY A 383 -28.04 -14.80 1.51
N SER A 384 -26.79 -14.34 1.61
CA SER A 384 -26.29 -13.57 2.77
C SER A 384 -27.24 -12.43 3.12
N SER A 385 -27.50 -12.27 4.42
CA SER A 385 -28.52 -11.35 4.92
C SER A 385 -28.19 -10.71 6.26
N ALA A 386 -27.11 -11.13 6.92
CA ALA A 386 -26.67 -10.53 8.16
C ALA A 386 -26.30 -9.04 7.98
N ASP A 387 -26.55 -8.24 9.01
CA ASP A 387 -26.15 -6.83 9.05
C ASP A 387 -24.76 -6.71 9.67
N HIS A 388 -23.81 -6.20 8.88
CA HIS A 388 -22.42 -5.97 9.29
C HIS A 388 -22.07 -4.48 9.41
N SER A 389 -23.05 -3.58 9.47
CA SER A 389 -22.84 -2.12 9.49
C SER A 389 -21.90 -1.63 10.60
N ALA A 390 -21.95 -2.24 11.78
CA ALA A 390 -21.09 -1.88 12.92
C ALA A 390 -19.64 -2.38 12.77
N ASN A 391 -19.40 -3.40 11.95
CA ASN A 391 -18.06 -3.95 11.72
C ASN A 391 -18.01 -4.59 10.31
N PRO A 392 -17.97 -3.77 9.26
CA PRO A 392 -18.05 -4.31 7.91
C PRO A 392 -16.78 -5.03 7.50
N THR A 393 -16.92 -5.90 6.51
CA THR A 393 -15.79 -6.47 5.78
C THR A 393 -15.19 -5.42 4.86
N PHE A 394 -13.87 -5.34 4.81
CA PHE A 394 -13.14 -4.44 3.94
C PHE A 394 -12.21 -5.18 2.98
N LEU A 395 -12.18 -4.70 1.74
CA LEU A 395 -11.32 -5.17 0.66
C LEU A 395 -10.39 -4.02 0.25
N TYR A 396 -9.08 -4.22 0.33
CA TYR A 396 -8.07 -3.18 0.07
C TYR A 396 -7.07 -3.60 -0.98
N ASP A 397 -6.77 -2.71 -1.91
CA ASP A 397 -5.68 -2.89 -2.88
C ASP A 397 -5.75 -4.25 -3.57
N LEU A 398 -6.97 -4.68 -3.92
CA LEU A 398 -7.17 -5.97 -4.55
C LEU A 398 -7.16 -5.81 -6.06
N THR A 399 -6.28 -6.56 -6.70
CA THR A 399 -6.34 -6.75 -8.14
C THR A 399 -7.00 -8.09 -8.42
N VAL A 400 -8.04 -8.11 -9.26
CA VAL A 400 -8.43 -9.34 -9.96
C VAL A 400 -7.81 -9.31 -11.34
N ARG A 401 -7.05 -10.34 -11.70
CA ARG A 401 -6.41 -10.45 -13.01
C ARG A 401 -6.91 -11.68 -13.77
N THR A 402 -7.45 -11.47 -14.96
CA THR A 402 -7.93 -12.54 -15.85
C THR A 402 -7.15 -12.52 -17.16
N GLY A 403 -6.09 -13.34 -17.25
CA GLY A 403 -5.15 -13.34 -18.36
C GLY A 403 -3.89 -12.50 -18.12
N GLY A 404 -3.04 -12.36 -19.14
CA GLY A 404 -1.85 -11.49 -19.14
C GLY A 404 -0.55 -12.27 -18.89
N SER A 405 -0.46 -12.97 -17.76
CA SER A 405 0.69 -13.86 -17.49
C SER A 405 0.51 -15.28 -18.05
N TRP A 406 -0.73 -15.69 -18.30
CA TRP A 406 -1.13 -16.99 -18.87
C TRP A 406 -2.63 -16.96 -19.22
N VAL A 407 -3.16 -18.06 -19.78
CA VAL A 407 -4.60 -18.24 -19.99
C VAL A 407 -5.34 -18.32 -18.64
N GLY A 408 -6.19 -17.33 -18.33
CA GLY A 408 -6.99 -17.28 -17.11
C GLY A 408 -8.46 -17.03 -17.41
N ARG A 409 -9.38 -17.75 -16.73
CA ARG A 409 -10.83 -17.66 -17.00
C ARG A 409 -11.65 -17.68 -15.73
N ASN A 410 -12.70 -16.86 -15.67
CA ASN A 410 -13.66 -16.84 -14.58
C ASN A 410 -14.97 -16.19 -15.01
N ASP A 411 -16.10 -16.53 -14.39
CA ASP A 411 -17.37 -15.88 -14.72
C ASP A 411 -17.50 -14.50 -14.06
N VAL A 412 -17.11 -14.38 -12.79
CA VAL A 412 -17.15 -13.14 -12.01
C VAL A 412 -15.78 -12.89 -11.36
N GLY A 413 -15.27 -11.66 -11.35
CA GLY A 413 -14.06 -11.34 -10.59
C GLY A 413 -14.34 -11.39 -9.09
N ILE A 414 -15.09 -10.41 -8.59
CA ILE A 414 -15.51 -10.33 -7.19
C ILE A 414 -17.03 -10.41 -7.11
N LYS A 415 -17.54 -11.30 -6.25
CA LYS A 415 -18.97 -11.42 -5.93
C LYS A 415 -19.18 -11.02 -4.46
N ILE A 416 -19.94 -9.95 -4.24
CA ILE A 416 -20.24 -9.42 -2.91
C ILE A 416 -21.70 -9.71 -2.58
N ASN A 417 -21.94 -10.68 -1.70
CA ASN A 417 -23.27 -11.02 -1.22
C ASN A 417 -23.53 -10.47 0.20
N SER A 418 -22.52 -10.42 1.07
CA SER A 418 -22.68 -9.83 2.42
C SER A 418 -23.00 -8.34 2.35
N ASN A 419 -23.82 -7.88 3.29
CA ASN A 419 -24.18 -6.46 3.40
C ASN A 419 -23.00 -5.63 3.92
N HIS A 420 -23.01 -4.33 3.60
CA HIS A 420 -22.07 -3.31 4.13
C HIS A 420 -20.58 -3.48 3.77
N VAL A 421 -20.22 -4.36 2.84
CA VAL A 421 -18.82 -4.52 2.40
C VAL A 421 -18.29 -3.22 1.80
N VAL A 422 -17.08 -2.83 2.19
CA VAL A 422 -16.38 -1.65 1.67
C VAL A 422 -15.21 -2.10 0.80
N GLY A 423 -15.23 -1.69 -0.47
CA GLY A 423 -14.09 -1.82 -1.39
C GLY A 423 -13.31 -0.51 -1.42
N ASP A 424 -12.02 -0.56 -1.11
CA ASP A 424 -11.15 0.60 -1.04
C ASP A 424 -9.89 0.37 -1.86
N GLN A 425 -9.88 0.93 -3.07
CA GLN A 425 -8.99 0.53 -4.17
C GLN A 425 -9.23 -0.93 -4.59
N LEU A 426 -9.93 -1.10 -5.71
CA LEU A 426 -10.04 -2.39 -6.41
C LEU A 426 -9.73 -2.19 -7.90
N TRP A 427 -8.92 -3.07 -8.49
CA TRP A 427 -8.72 -3.12 -9.93
C TRP A 427 -9.08 -4.48 -10.49
N LEU A 428 -10.15 -4.56 -11.28
CA LEU A 428 -10.65 -5.81 -11.85
C LEU A 428 -10.35 -5.81 -13.35
N TRP A 429 -9.23 -6.41 -13.72
CA TRP A 429 -8.64 -6.31 -15.03
C TRP A 429 -8.75 -7.65 -15.79
N ARG A 430 -9.62 -7.66 -16.80
CA ARG A 430 -9.54 -8.64 -17.88
C ARG A 430 -8.42 -8.20 -18.80
N ALA A 431 -7.40 -9.03 -18.95
CA ALA A 431 -6.21 -8.66 -19.69
C ALA A 431 -6.52 -8.23 -21.13
N ASP A 432 -6.09 -7.02 -21.49
CA ASP A 432 -6.12 -6.48 -22.86
C ASP A 432 -4.81 -6.73 -23.62
N HIS A 433 -3.73 -7.11 -22.93
CA HIS A 433 -2.44 -7.47 -23.50
C HIS A 433 -1.75 -8.57 -22.67
N GLY A 434 -0.65 -9.11 -23.20
CA GLY A 434 0.08 -10.24 -22.61
C GLY A 434 -0.44 -11.61 -23.07
N GLU A 435 0.09 -12.66 -22.46
CA GLU A 435 -0.28 -14.04 -22.78
C GLU A 435 -1.74 -14.32 -22.41
N GLY A 436 -2.47 -14.98 -23.31
CA GLY A 436 -3.87 -15.35 -23.07
C GLY A 436 -4.86 -14.19 -23.13
N ALA A 437 -4.44 -12.97 -23.47
CA ALA A 437 -5.33 -11.83 -23.71
C ALA A 437 -5.96 -11.89 -25.11
N ALA A 438 -7.14 -12.49 -25.22
CA ALA A 438 -7.93 -12.52 -26.45
C ALA A 438 -9.40 -12.86 -26.15
N TRP A 439 -10.30 -12.59 -27.09
CA TRP A 439 -11.74 -12.76 -26.92
C TRP A 439 -12.15 -14.11 -26.29
N THR A 440 -11.55 -15.21 -26.73
CA THR A 440 -11.90 -16.58 -26.32
C THR A 440 -10.95 -17.20 -25.31
N THR A 441 -9.77 -16.60 -25.06
CA THR A 441 -8.75 -17.18 -24.19
C THR A 441 -8.88 -16.73 -22.74
N ASN A 442 -9.25 -15.47 -22.49
CA ASN A 442 -9.51 -14.94 -21.14
C ASN A 442 -10.94 -14.39 -20.95
N PRO A 443 -11.98 -15.19 -21.23
CA PRO A 443 -13.35 -14.74 -21.00
C PRO A 443 -13.58 -14.46 -19.51
N THR A 444 -14.25 -13.33 -19.25
CA THR A 444 -14.96 -13.05 -18.01
C THR A 444 -16.27 -12.36 -18.30
N LYS A 445 -17.34 -12.75 -17.61
CA LYS A 445 -18.68 -12.20 -17.83
C LYS A 445 -18.88 -10.90 -17.09
N ASN A 446 -18.38 -10.82 -15.85
CA ASN A 446 -18.49 -9.64 -15.00
C ASN A 446 -17.20 -9.39 -14.22
N GLY A 447 -16.77 -8.14 -14.12
CA GLY A 447 -15.72 -7.77 -13.16
C GLY A 447 -16.24 -7.94 -11.73
N LEU A 448 -17.28 -7.17 -11.39
CA LEU A 448 -17.83 -7.09 -10.04
C LEU A 448 -19.35 -7.36 -10.08
N VAL A 449 -19.85 -8.14 -9.13
CA VAL A 449 -21.29 -8.29 -8.86
C VAL A 449 -21.55 -7.96 -7.40
N VAL A 450 -22.42 -6.98 -7.14
CA VAL A 450 -22.80 -6.56 -5.78
C VAL A 450 -24.28 -6.85 -5.54
N ASN A 451 -24.54 -7.86 -4.71
CA ASN A 451 -25.88 -8.26 -4.27
C ASN A 451 -26.19 -7.75 -2.84
N GLY A 452 -25.15 -7.59 -2.03
CA GLY A 452 -25.25 -7.07 -0.67
C GLY A 452 -25.83 -5.65 -0.63
N ARG A 453 -26.58 -5.34 0.43
CA ARG A 453 -27.27 -4.07 0.62
C ARG A 453 -26.49 -3.15 1.55
N GLN A 454 -26.73 -1.86 1.42
CA GLN A 454 -26.51 -0.89 2.49
C GLN A 454 -27.87 -0.52 3.08
N ARG A 455 -28.28 -1.13 4.19
CA ARG A 455 -29.45 -0.62 4.92
C ARG A 455 -29.00 0.57 5.76
N HIS A 456 -29.17 1.78 5.26
CA HIS A 456 -29.26 2.93 6.17
C HIS A 456 -30.64 2.85 6.84
N HIS A 457 -30.67 2.60 8.15
CA HIS A 457 -31.84 2.97 8.95
C HIS A 457 -31.94 4.49 8.96
N LEU A 458 -32.50 5.07 7.88
CA LEU A 458 -33.15 6.36 7.94
C LEU A 458 -34.32 6.18 8.90
N ARG A 459 -34.09 6.42 10.21
CA ARG A 459 -35.21 6.80 11.06
C ARG A 459 -35.67 8.15 10.51
N PRO A 460 -36.94 8.30 10.07
CA PRO A 460 -37.46 9.62 9.80
C PRO A 460 -37.34 10.41 11.11
N VAL A 461 -36.51 11.44 11.09
CA VAL A 461 -36.57 12.49 12.10
C VAL A 461 -37.85 13.25 11.75
N GLN A 462 -38.89 13.10 12.59
CA GLN A 462 -40.04 14.00 12.60
C GLN A 462 -39.61 15.37 13.11
#